data_AF-J9F5W8-F1
#
_entry.id   AF-J9F5W8-F1
#
_cell.length_a   1.000
_cell.length_b   1.000
_cell.length_c   1.000
_cell.angle_alpha   90.00
_cell.angle_beta   90.00
_cell.angle_gamma   90.00
#
_symmetry.space_group_name_H-M   'P 1'
#
loop_
_entity.id
_entity.type
_entity.pdbx_description
1 polymer ?
#
loop_
_entity_poly.entity_id
_entity_poly.type
_entity_poly.pdbx_seq_one_letter_code
_entity_poly.pdbx_strand_id
1 'polypeptide(L)'
;KGQSALWSMVEQQRYAYILSKADQVVHLSESYFNGCYFKRNDYMLSHSGSVIAYFNGNPKGGTAYTCRKAWEKRMPVVNVYQ
;
A
#
# COMPACT_ATOMS: atom_id res chain seq x y z
N LYS A 1 -11.45 4.10 -15.31
CA LYS A 1 -9.98 4.17 -15.52
C LYS A 1 -9.29 3.67 -14.26
N GLY A 2 -8.26 2.82 -14.38
CA GLY A 2 -7.56 2.23 -13.22
C GLY A 2 -6.53 3.17 -12.59
N GLN A 3 -5.91 2.75 -11.48
CA GLN A 3 -4.98 3.56 -10.68
C GLN A 3 -3.76 4.08 -11.48
N SER A 4 -3.31 3.35 -12.51
CA SER A 4 -2.14 3.70 -13.31
C SER A 4 -2.40 4.67 -14.47
N ALA A 5 -3.66 5.06 -14.70
CA ALA A 5 -4.07 5.74 -15.94
C ALA A 5 -3.44 7.12 -16.16
N LEU A 6 -2.90 7.75 -15.10
CA LEU A 6 -2.25 9.06 -15.17
C LEU A 6 -0.72 8.99 -15.11
N TRP A 7 -0.13 7.79 -15.07
CA TRP A 7 1.31 7.62 -15.03
C TRP A 7 1.93 7.69 -16.43
N SER A 8 3.26 7.87 -16.50
CA SER A 8 3.99 7.74 -17.77
C SER A 8 3.85 6.33 -18.34
N MET A 9 4.05 6.18 -19.65
CA MET A 9 3.96 4.88 -20.31
C MET A 9 4.92 3.85 -19.70
N VAL A 10 6.12 4.28 -19.32
CA VAL A 10 7.14 3.43 -18.68
C VAL A 10 6.65 2.90 -17.34
N GLU A 11 6.06 3.75 -16.50
CA GLU A 11 5.53 3.32 -15.20
C GLU A 11 4.27 2.45 -15.34
N GLN A 12 3.43 2.69 -16.35
CA GLN A 12 2.30 1.80 -16.67
C GLN A 12 2.78 0.40 -17.08
N GLN A 13 3.81 0.31 -17.92
CA GLN A 13 4.41 -0.97 -18.32
C GLN A 13 5.04 -1.71 -17.13
N ARG A 14 5.79 -0.99 -16.29
CA ARG A 14 6.36 -1.55 -15.06
C ARG A 14 5.28 -2.11 -14.13
N TYR A 15 4.20 -1.37 -13.95
CA TYR A 15 3.06 -1.81 -13.14
C TYR A 15 2.37 -3.05 -13.72
N ALA A 16 2.08 -3.06 -15.02
CA ALA A 16 1.48 -4.21 -15.69
C ALA A 16 2.38 -5.45 -15.61
N TYR A 17 3.70 -5.29 -15.75
CA TYR A 17 4.67 -6.37 -15.58
C TYR A 17 4.60 -6.97 -14.17
N ILE A 18 4.64 -6.15 -13.11
CA ILE A 18 4.53 -6.62 -11.72
C ILE A 18 3.21 -7.38 -11.51
N LEU A 19 2.09 -6.84 -11.99
CA LEU A 19 0.78 -7.50 -11.88
C LEU A 19 0.76 -8.87 -12.59
N SER A 20 1.37 -8.98 -13.77
CA SER A 20 1.44 -10.26 -14.51
C SER A 20 2.25 -11.36 -13.82
N LYS A 21 3.05 -11.00 -12.81
CA LYS A 21 3.88 -11.93 -12.03
C LYS A 21 3.30 -12.26 -10.67
N ALA A 22 2.20 -11.61 -10.27
CA ALA A 22 1.59 -11.85 -8.97
C ALA A 22 0.73 -13.13 -8.99
N ASP A 23 0.87 -13.96 -7.97
CA ASP A 23 0.00 -15.14 -7.80
C ASP A 23 -1.47 -14.75 -7.54
N GLN A 24 -1.68 -13.60 -6.88
CA GLN A 24 -3.00 -13.07 -6.57
C GLN A 24 -3.06 -11.56 -6.75
N VAL A 25 -4.19 -11.08 -7.29
CA VAL A 25 -4.51 -9.66 -7.42
C VAL A 25 -5.91 -9.44 -6.83
N VAL A 26 -6.00 -8.58 -5.83
CA VAL A 26 -7.26 -8.27 -5.15
C VAL A 26 -7.63 -6.81 -5.37
N HIS A 27 -8.84 -6.57 -5.89
CA HIS A 27 -9.38 -5.23 -6.10
C HIS A 27 -10.50 -4.94 -5.09
N LEU A 28 -10.25 -4.03 -4.15
CA LEU A 28 -11.18 -3.75 -3.05
C LEU A 28 -12.30 -2.78 -3.41
N SER A 29 -12.15 -2.03 -4.51
CA SER A 29 -13.18 -1.11 -4.98
C SER A 29 -12.97 -0.75 -6.44
N GLU A 30 -14.04 -0.83 -7.23
CA GLU A 30 -14.00 -0.48 -8.65
C GLU A 30 -13.85 1.02 -8.92
N SER A 31 -14.27 1.85 -7.96
CA SER A 31 -14.32 3.30 -8.09
C SER A 31 -13.61 3.99 -6.94
N TYR A 32 -13.00 5.14 -7.22
CA TYR A 32 -12.42 5.97 -6.17
C TYR A 32 -13.51 6.52 -5.25
N PHE A 33 -13.25 6.46 -3.95
CA PHE A 33 -14.00 7.19 -2.94
C PHE A 33 -13.06 7.65 -1.83
N ASN A 34 -13.45 8.69 -1.10
CA ASN A 34 -12.62 9.20 -0.01
C ASN A 34 -12.40 8.10 1.05
N GLY A 35 -11.13 7.76 1.30
CA GLY A 35 -10.74 6.69 2.23
C GLY A 35 -10.49 5.32 1.59
N CYS A 36 -10.65 5.14 0.27
CA CYS A 36 -10.38 3.85 -0.39
C CYS A 36 -8.93 3.37 -0.18
N TYR A 37 -7.95 4.28 -0.13
CA TYR A 37 -6.56 3.94 0.16
C TYR A 37 -6.31 3.53 1.61
N PHE A 38 -7.08 4.07 2.57
CA PHE A 38 -7.02 3.59 3.96
C PHE A 38 -7.59 2.19 4.08
N LYS A 39 -8.73 1.90 3.43
CA LYS A 39 -9.26 0.53 3.39
C LYS A 39 -8.28 -0.47 2.76
N ARG A 40 -7.57 -0.06 1.69
CA ARG A 40 -6.47 -0.87 1.13
C ARG A 40 -5.37 -1.14 2.14
N ASN A 41 -4.95 -0.13 2.91
CA ASN A 41 -3.92 -0.32 3.94
C ASN A 41 -4.39 -1.24 5.06
N ASP A 42 -5.63 -1.07 5.53
CA ASP A 42 -6.22 -1.93 6.56
C ASP A 42 -6.33 -3.39 6.07
N TYR A 43 -6.69 -3.61 4.80
CA TYR A 43 -6.68 -4.93 4.18
C TYR A 43 -5.27 -5.54 4.16
N MET A 44 -4.24 -4.79 3.75
CA MET A 44 -2.86 -5.29 3.77
C MET A 44 -2.43 -5.68 5.19
N LEU A 45 -2.79 -4.88 6.21
CA LEU A 45 -2.50 -5.19 7.61
C LEU A 45 -3.28 -6.39 8.14
N SER A 46 -4.48 -6.67 7.67
CA SER A 46 -5.23 -7.85 8.12
C SER A 46 -4.75 -9.16 7.46
N HIS A 47 -3.98 -9.07 6.37
CA HIS A 47 -3.49 -10.23 5.61
C HIS A 47 -1.95 -10.38 5.65
N SER A 48 -1.28 -9.67 6.56
CA SER A 48 0.17 -9.71 6.73
C SER A 48 0.55 -10.02 8.18
N GLY A 49 1.71 -10.65 8.39
CA GLY A 49 2.26 -10.88 9.74
C GLY A 49 3.17 -9.76 10.26
N SER A 50 3.68 -8.90 9.36
CA SER A 50 4.63 -7.84 9.67
C SER A 50 4.61 -6.75 8.60
N VAL A 51 5.15 -5.56 8.91
CA VAL A 51 5.35 -4.45 7.97
C VAL A 51 6.84 -4.16 7.80
N ILE A 52 7.30 -4.06 6.56
CA ILE A 52 8.57 -3.43 6.23
C ILE A 52 8.24 -2.07 5.62
N ALA A 53 8.75 -0.99 6.22
CA ALA A 53 8.45 0.38 5.81
C ALA A 53 9.73 1.12 5.40
N TYR A 54 9.61 1.98 4.40
CA TYR A 54 10.57 3.05 4.13
C TYR A 54 9.92 4.36 4.59
N PHE A 55 10.15 4.76 5.84
CA PHE A 55 9.40 5.82 6.49
C PHE A 55 10.32 6.83 7.22
N ASN A 56 10.29 8.08 6.77
CA ASN A 56 11.11 9.17 7.32
C ASN A 56 10.63 9.75 8.66
N GLY A 57 9.63 9.14 9.31
CA GLY A 57 9.08 9.61 10.59
C GLY A 57 8.07 10.76 10.50
N ASN A 58 7.81 11.34 9.32
CA ASN A 58 6.79 12.38 9.19
C ASN A 58 5.40 11.83 9.60
N PRO A 59 4.71 12.39 10.61
CA PRO A 59 3.47 11.82 11.12
C PRO A 59 2.28 11.93 10.14
N LYS A 60 2.45 12.53 8.96
CA LYS A 60 1.42 12.71 7.94
C LYS A 60 1.56 11.71 6.80
N GLY A 61 0.41 11.33 6.22
CA GLY A 61 0.34 10.53 5.00
C GLY A 61 0.05 9.04 5.22
N GLY A 62 -0.05 8.31 4.11
CA GLY A 62 -0.46 6.91 4.11
C GLY A 62 0.51 5.98 4.84
N THR A 63 1.82 6.21 4.71
CA THR A 63 2.85 5.39 5.39
C THR A 63 2.78 5.56 6.91
N ALA A 64 2.67 6.79 7.39
CA ALA A 64 2.50 7.08 8.82
C ALA A 64 1.22 6.44 9.38
N TYR A 65 0.11 6.53 8.63
CA TYR A 65 -1.14 5.85 8.97
C TYR A 65 -0.94 4.32 9.12
N THR A 66 -0.31 3.67 8.14
CA THR A 66 -0.11 2.22 8.14
C THR A 66 0.80 1.77 9.28
N CYS A 67 1.93 2.47 9.51
CA CYS A 67 2.85 2.13 10.61
C CYS A 67 2.16 2.25 11.97
N ARG A 68 1.41 3.35 12.18
CA ARG A 68 0.62 3.55 13.40
C ARG A 68 -0.38 2.42 13.62
N LYS A 69 -1.17 2.06 12.59
CA LYS A 69 -2.17 0.98 12.67
C LYS A 69 -1.52 -0.39 12.92
N ALA A 70 -0.33 -0.64 12.37
CA ALA A 70 0.44 -1.84 12.66
C ALA A 70 0.87 -1.90 14.14
N TRP A 71 1.40 -0.80 14.69
CA TRP A 71 1.76 -0.71 16.11
C TRP A 71 0.54 -0.88 17.04
N GLU A 72 -0.60 -0.26 16.71
CA GLU A 72 -1.86 -0.45 17.45
C GLU A 72 -2.28 -1.93 17.48
N LYS A 73 -2.00 -2.68 16.41
CA LYS A 73 -2.24 -4.13 16.30
C LYS A 73 -1.13 -4.98 16.93
N ARG A 74 -0.10 -4.39 17.53
CA ARG A 74 1.12 -5.06 18.01
C ARG A 74 1.83 -5.89 16.91
N MET A 75 1.68 -5.47 15.66
CA MET A 75 2.35 -6.06 14.52
C MET A 75 3.79 -5.54 14.42
N PRO A 76 4.80 -6.41 14.19
CA PRO A 76 6.18 -5.97 13.98
C PRO A 76 6.30 -5.02 12.79
N VAL A 77 7.00 -3.90 13.01
CA VAL A 77 7.32 -2.92 11.95
C VAL A 77 8.83 -2.74 11.90
N VAL A 78 9.43 -3.08 10.75
CA VAL A 78 10.85 -2.82 10.46
C VAL A 78 10.92 -1.61 9.54
N ASN A 79 11.44 -0.49 10.05
CA ASN A 79 11.66 0.70 9.25
C ASN A 79 13.09 0.68 8.71
N VAL A 80 13.25 0.68 7.38
CA VAL A 80 14.55 0.64 6.69
C VAL A 80 15.02 2.02 6.21
N TYR A 81 14.32 3.09 6.59
CA TYR A 81 14.77 4.46 6.36
C TYR A 81 15.98 4.78 7.24
N GLN A 82 17.03 5.35 6.63
CA GLN A 82 18.26 5.80 7.30
C GLN A 82 18.33 7.32 7.30
#